data_AF-A0A529ZFU4-F1
#
_entry.id   AF-A0A529ZFU4-F1
#
_cell.length_a   1.000
_cell.length_b   1.000
_cell.length_c   1.000
_cell.angle_alpha   90.00
_cell.angle_beta   90.00
_cell.angle_gamma   90.00
#
_symmetry.space_group_name_H-M   'P 1'
#
loop_
_entity.id
_entity.type
_entity.pdbx_description
1 polymer ?
#
loop_
_entity_poly.entity_id
_entity_poly.type
_entity_poly.pdbx_seq_one_letter_code
_entity_poly.pdbx_strand_id
1 'polypeptide(L)'
;QTDRLLVIACGMIAREVLAVKQQLKLDHLELTCLPAEFHFYPDRIAPAMDKAIEKAKAEGYDHIFVGYADCGTGGLLDRVIEKHGVERMAGPHCFAFYQGMEAYEKVADGDMMSFYMTDFLCRQFEAFFIKPLGLDRHPELIKD
;
A
#
# COMPACT_ATOMS: atom_id res chain seq x y z
N GLN A 1 -24.82 -15.91 6.34
CA GLN A 1 -23.44 -15.82 5.86
C GLN A 1 -23.17 -14.35 5.70
N THR A 2 -22.37 -13.76 6.59
CA THR A 2 -22.07 -12.32 6.58
C THR A 2 -21.09 -12.03 5.45
N ASP A 3 -21.48 -11.12 4.57
CA ASP A 3 -20.73 -10.61 3.41
C ASP A 3 -19.49 -9.82 3.88
N ARG A 4 -18.52 -10.52 4.48
CA ARG A 4 -17.30 -9.94 5.07
C ARG A 4 -16.27 -9.69 3.98
N LEU A 5 -15.83 -8.45 3.87
CA LEU A 5 -14.74 -8.04 2.98
C LEU A 5 -13.45 -7.90 3.77
N LEU A 6 -12.39 -8.58 3.39
CA LEU A 6 -11.05 -8.31 3.90
C LEU A 6 -10.28 -7.40 2.94
N VAL A 7 -9.83 -6.26 3.44
CA VAL A 7 -8.82 -5.44 2.77
C VAL A 7 -7.43 -5.80 3.30
N ILE A 8 -6.53 -6.22 2.42
CA ILE A 8 -5.10 -6.43 2.73
C ILE A 8 -4.33 -5.24 2.16
N ALA A 9 -3.98 -4.26 3.00
CA ALA A 9 -3.44 -2.98 2.55
C ALA A 9 -1.98 -2.74 2.93
N CYS A 10 -1.41 -1.65 2.39
CA CYS A 10 -0.17 -1.10 2.91
C CYS A 10 -0.42 -0.44 4.27
N GLY A 11 0.48 -0.67 5.24
CA GLY A 11 0.42 0.01 6.53
C GLY A 11 0.41 1.55 6.43
N MET A 12 0.95 2.09 5.33
CA MET A 12 0.99 3.53 5.05
C MET A 12 -0.35 4.17 4.71
N ILE A 13 -1.39 3.37 4.38
CA ILE A 13 -2.74 3.87 4.08
C ILE A 13 -3.79 3.35 5.08
N ALA A 14 -3.34 2.63 6.11
CA ALA A 14 -4.24 1.95 7.05
C ALA A 14 -5.18 2.93 7.76
N ARG A 15 -4.64 4.10 8.15
CA ARG A 15 -5.40 5.17 8.80
C ARG A 15 -6.53 5.68 7.90
N GLU A 16 -6.25 5.90 6.62
CA GLU A 16 -7.21 6.42 5.65
C GLU A 16 -8.31 5.39 5.36
N VAL A 17 -7.94 4.12 5.21
CA VAL A 17 -8.93 3.03 5.05
C VAL A 17 -9.85 2.94 6.27
N LEU A 18 -9.30 3.01 7.50
CA LEU A 18 -10.10 3.00 8.73
C LEU A 18 -11.01 4.24 8.85
N ALA A 19 -10.53 5.42 8.46
CA ALA A 19 -11.32 6.64 8.46
C ALA A 19 -12.52 6.53 7.51
N VAL A 20 -12.31 6.04 6.28
CA VAL A 20 -13.38 5.80 5.31
C VAL A 20 -14.36 4.74 5.82
N LYS A 21 -13.84 3.62 6.36
CA LYS A 21 -14.66 2.57 6.99
C LYS A 21 -15.60 3.16 8.05
N GLN A 22 -15.07 3.98 8.94
CA GLN A 22 -15.85 4.59 10.03
C GLN A 22 -16.86 5.61 9.51
N GLN A 23 -16.45 6.50 8.59
CA GLN A 23 -17.31 7.55 8.05
C GLN A 23 -18.50 6.97 7.27
N LEU A 24 -18.27 5.91 6.51
CA LEU A 24 -19.28 5.27 5.67
C LEU A 24 -19.98 4.08 6.35
N LYS A 25 -19.64 3.77 7.61
CA LYS A 25 -20.21 2.66 8.40
C LYS A 25 -20.09 1.31 7.67
N LEU A 26 -18.92 1.04 7.11
CA LEU A 26 -18.62 -0.21 6.41
C LEU A 26 -18.26 -1.30 7.43
N ASP A 27 -19.22 -1.69 8.27
CA ASP A 27 -18.99 -2.60 9.41
C ASP A 27 -18.55 -4.02 8.98
N HIS A 28 -18.86 -4.40 7.74
CA HIS A 28 -18.48 -5.67 7.13
C HIS A 28 -17.04 -5.69 6.59
N LEU A 29 -16.37 -4.53 6.52
CA LEU A 29 -14.99 -4.41 6.05
C LEU A 29 -14.02 -4.64 7.19
N GLU A 30 -13.09 -5.57 7.02
CA GLU A 30 -11.96 -5.79 7.90
C GLU A 30 -10.66 -5.39 7.22
N LEU A 31 -9.69 -4.96 8.02
CA LEU A 31 -8.41 -4.46 7.52
C LEU A 31 -7.28 -5.25 8.18
N THR A 32 -6.40 -5.78 7.35
CA THR A 32 -5.07 -6.22 7.76
C THR A 32 -4.03 -5.54 6.88
N CYS A 33 -2.79 -5.44 7.36
CA CYS A 33 -1.73 -4.76 6.64
C CYS A 33 -0.50 -5.64 6.50
N LEU A 34 0.15 -5.56 5.34
CA LEU A 34 1.54 -6.00 5.22
C LEU A 34 2.46 -5.02 5.96
N PRO A 35 3.68 -5.45 6.34
CA PRO A 35 4.67 -4.57 6.97
C PRO A 35 4.90 -3.29 6.15
N ALA A 36 4.81 -2.14 6.80
CA ALA A 36 4.96 -0.84 6.14
C ALA A 36 6.35 -0.65 5.50
N GLU A 37 7.37 -1.30 6.05
CA GLU A 37 8.74 -1.30 5.51
C GLU A 37 8.84 -1.85 4.08
N PHE A 38 7.87 -2.64 3.60
CA PHE A 38 7.88 -3.16 2.23
C PHE A 38 7.73 -2.05 1.18
N HIS A 39 7.36 -0.83 1.58
CA HIS A 39 7.45 0.34 0.71
C HIS A 39 8.88 0.61 0.21
N PHE A 40 9.91 0.18 0.95
CA PHE A 40 11.32 0.25 0.52
C PHE A 40 11.82 -1.02 -0.16
N TYR A 41 11.05 -2.12 -0.08
CA TYR A 41 11.42 -3.44 -0.58
C TYR A 41 10.27 -4.02 -1.41
N PRO A 42 9.97 -3.43 -2.59
CA PRO A 42 8.81 -3.80 -3.38
C PRO A 42 8.83 -5.27 -3.83
N ASP A 43 10.03 -5.85 -3.97
CA ASP A 43 10.23 -7.28 -4.26
C ASP A 43 9.60 -8.21 -3.21
N ARG A 44 9.35 -7.72 -1.99
CA ARG A 44 8.71 -8.48 -0.90
C ARG A 44 7.19 -8.40 -0.91
N ILE A 45 6.59 -7.43 -1.61
CA ILE A 45 5.14 -7.19 -1.59
C ILE A 45 4.41 -8.39 -2.20
N ALA A 46 4.76 -8.78 -3.43
CA ALA A 46 4.09 -9.86 -4.15
C ALA A 46 4.09 -11.21 -3.37
N PRO A 47 5.25 -11.74 -2.91
CA PRO A 47 5.26 -13.01 -2.16
C PRO A 47 4.57 -12.92 -0.80
N ALA A 48 4.57 -11.75 -0.15
CA ALA A 48 3.86 -11.57 1.11
C ALA A 48 2.34 -11.47 0.91
N MET A 49 1.91 -10.80 -0.16
CA MET A 49 0.51 -10.71 -0.53
C MET A 49 -0.07 -12.08 -0.90
N ASP A 50 0.67 -12.88 -1.66
CA ASP A 50 0.28 -14.25 -2.02
C ASP A 50 -0.06 -15.08 -0.77
N LYS A 51 0.85 -15.08 0.21
CA LYS A 51 0.65 -15.76 1.50
C LYS A 51 -0.52 -15.18 2.31
N ALA A 52 -0.69 -13.85 2.28
CA ALA A 52 -1.75 -13.19 3.03
C ALA A 52 -3.14 -13.55 2.45
N ILE A 53 -3.28 -13.61 1.12
CA ILE A 53 -4.50 -14.04 0.44
C ILE A 53 -4.80 -15.52 0.73
N GLU A 54 -3.80 -16.39 0.62
CA GLU A 54 -3.96 -17.82 0.93
C GLU A 54 -4.45 -18.04 2.37
N LYS A 55 -3.85 -17.32 3.32
CA LYS A 55 -4.26 -17.34 4.72
C LYS A 55 -5.70 -16.85 4.90
N ALA A 56 -6.07 -15.72 4.29
CA ALA A 56 -7.42 -15.17 4.39
C ALA A 56 -8.48 -16.14 3.81
N LYS A 57 -8.20 -16.77 2.67
CA LYS A 57 -9.08 -17.81 2.11
C LYS A 57 -9.23 -19.00 3.06
N ALA A 58 -8.15 -19.44 3.69
CA ALA A 58 -8.20 -20.52 4.69
C ALA A 58 -8.99 -20.13 5.96
N GLU A 59 -9.02 -18.84 6.31
CA GLU A 59 -9.85 -18.29 7.40
C GLU A 59 -11.32 -18.08 7.00
N GLY A 60 -11.67 -18.33 5.74
CA GLY A 60 -13.05 -18.30 5.23
C GLY A 60 -13.53 -16.96 4.68
N TYR A 61 -12.61 -16.07 4.24
CA TYR A 61 -13.02 -14.87 3.51
C TYR A 61 -13.33 -15.20 2.04
N ASP A 62 -14.57 -14.94 1.64
CA ASP A 62 -15.02 -15.05 0.24
C ASP A 62 -14.70 -13.78 -0.57
N HIS A 63 -14.63 -12.61 0.09
CA HIS A 63 -14.34 -11.32 -0.53
C HIS A 63 -13.03 -10.73 0.01
N ILE A 64 -12.05 -10.56 -0.87
CA ILE A 64 -10.74 -10.02 -0.55
C ILE A 64 -10.40 -8.91 -1.56
N PHE A 65 -10.00 -7.75 -1.05
CA PHE A 65 -9.52 -6.63 -1.85
C PHE A 65 -8.09 -6.26 -1.43
N VAL A 66 -7.20 -6.11 -2.41
CA VAL A 66 -5.81 -5.75 -2.17
C VAL A 66 -5.66 -4.24 -2.17
N GLY A 67 -5.46 -3.65 -0.98
CA GLY A 67 -5.18 -2.24 -0.77
C GLY A 67 -3.74 -1.84 -1.12
N TYR A 68 -3.22 -2.36 -2.22
CA TYR A 68 -1.94 -2.01 -2.82
C TYR A 68 -2.16 -1.66 -4.30
N ALA A 69 -1.56 -0.56 -4.73
CA ALA A 69 -1.28 -0.29 -6.13
C ALA A 69 -0.08 -1.14 -6.60
N ASP A 70 0.48 -0.91 -7.79
CA ASP A 70 1.70 -1.64 -8.19
C ASP A 70 2.85 -1.41 -7.20
N CYS A 71 2.99 -0.19 -6.68
CA CYS A 71 3.97 0.18 -5.64
C CYS A 71 5.41 -0.25 -5.97
N GLY A 72 5.78 -0.26 -7.25
CA GLY A 72 7.13 -0.63 -7.70
C GLY A 72 7.36 -2.13 -7.84
N THR A 73 6.32 -2.96 -7.77
CA THR A 73 6.47 -4.41 -8.01
C THR A 73 6.73 -4.77 -9.47
N GLY A 74 6.54 -3.82 -10.40
CA GLY A 74 6.77 -4.05 -11.82
C GLY A 74 5.81 -5.09 -12.40
N GLY A 75 4.56 -5.11 -11.92
CA GLY A 75 3.52 -6.05 -12.35
C GLY A 75 3.62 -7.44 -11.70
N LEU A 76 4.57 -7.69 -10.79
CA LEU A 76 4.62 -8.95 -10.05
C LEU A 76 3.41 -9.13 -9.13
N LEU A 77 2.91 -8.04 -8.54
CA LEU A 77 1.69 -8.08 -7.76
C LEU A 77 0.50 -8.50 -8.63
N ASP A 78 0.38 -7.98 -9.85
CA ASP A 78 -0.71 -8.31 -10.78
C ASP A 78 -0.84 -9.80 -11.03
N ARG A 79 0.29 -10.51 -11.17
CA ARG A 79 0.28 -11.98 -11.34
C ARG A 79 -0.29 -12.69 -10.12
N VAL A 80 -0.04 -12.18 -8.92
CA VAL A 80 -0.61 -12.71 -7.67
C VAL A 80 -2.11 -12.42 -7.62
N ILE A 81 -2.51 -11.21 -7.99
CA ILE A 81 -3.93 -10.81 -8.07
C ILE A 81 -4.70 -11.74 -9.03
N GLU A 82 -4.16 -11.96 -10.22
CA GLU A 82 -4.73 -12.85 -11.24
C GLU A 82 -4.79 -14.32 -10.75
N LYS A 83 -3.69 -14.84 -10.19
CA LYS A 83 -3.61 -16.19 -9.60
C LYS A 83 -4.77 -16.44 -8.63
N HIS A 84 -5.12 -15.44 -7.83
CA HIS A 84 -6.13 -15.57 -6.77
C HIS A 84 -7.53 -15.12 -7.17
N GLY A 85 -7.71 -14.48 -8.32
CA GLY A 85 -8.98 -13.92 -8.76
C GLY A 85 -9.53 -12.85 -7.81
N VAL A 86 -8.64 -12.05 -7.21
CA VAL A 86 -9.02 -10.92 -6.34
C VAL A 86 -8.85 -9.61 -7.10
N GLU A 87 -9.29 -8.50 -6.51
CA GLU A 87 -9.08 -7.16 -7.06
C GLU A 87 -8.05 -6.38 -6.24
N ARG A 88 -7.41 -5.37 -6.87
CA ARG A 88 -6.49 -4.47 -6.18
C ARG A 88 -6.78 -3.01 -6.50
N MET A 89 -6.26 -2.12 -5.66
CA MET A 89 -6.22 -0.69 -5.93
C MET A 89 -5.49 -0.43 -7.27
N ALA A 90 -6.09 0.42 -8.10
CA ALA A 90 -5.53 0.79 -9.39
C ALA A 90 -4.31 1.72 -9.26
N GLY A 91 -3.58 1.86 -10.37
CA GLY A 91 -2.50 2.84 -10.50
C GLY A 91 -1.11 2.34 -10.05
N PRO A 92 -0.10 3.22 -10.16
CA PRO A 92 1.30 2.88 -9.94
C PRO A 92 1.71 2.90 -8.45
N HIS A 93 1.10 3.73 -7.62
CA HIS A 93 1.40 3.85 -6.19
C HIS A 93 0.29 4.61 -5.46
N CYS A 94 0.28 4.55 -4.12
CA CYS A 94 -0.73 5.18 -3.27
C CYS A 94 -0.84 6.70 -3.46
N PHE A 95 0.22 7.41 -3.88
CA PHE A 95 0.14 8.85 -4.15
C PHE A 95 -0.69 9.19 -5.39
N ALA A 96 -0.62 8.37 -6.45
CA ALA A 96 -1.47 8.56 -7.62
C ALA A 96 -2.96 8.36 -7.26
N PHE A 97 -3.23 7.42 -6.34
CA PHE A 97 -4.56 7.26 -5.76
C PHE A 97 -5.00 8.49 -4.96
N TYR A 98 -4.15 9.03 -4.06
CA TYR A 98 -4.49 10.22 -3.27
C TYR A 98 -4.72 11.46 -4.11
N GLN A 99 -3.94 11.64 -5.17
CA GLN A 99 -4.10 12.75 -6.11
C GLN A 99 -5.36 12.59 -6.99
N GLY A 100 -5.82 11.35 -7.16
CA GLY A 100 -6.81 10.96 -8.16
C GLY A 100 -6.15 10.68 -9.50
N MET A 101 -6.50 9.54 -10.11
CA MET A 101 -5.82 9.04 -11.31
C MET A 101 -5.86 10.02 -12.49
N GLU A 102 -6.99 10.68 -12.74
CA GLU A 102 -7.11 11.68 -13.81
C GLU A 102 -6.24 12.92 -13.60
N ALA A 103 -5.99 13.31 -12.35
CA ALA A 103 -5.14 14.43 -12.03
C ALA A 103 -3.66 14.02 -12.11
N TYR A 104 -3.34 12.82 -11.61
CA TYR A 104 -2.01 12.23 -11.73
C TYR A 104 -1.57 12.10 -13.19
N GLU A 105 -2.40 11.55 -14.07
CA GLU A 105 -2.09 11.37 -15.50
C GLU A 105 -1.68 12.68 -16.21
N LYS A 106 -2.19 13.84 -15.74
CA LYS A 106 -1.88 15.15 -16.32
C LYS A 106 -0.53 15.71 -15.90
N VAL A 107 0.05 15.22 -14.80
CA VAL A 107 1.26 15.79 -14.19
C VAL A 107 2.39 14.78 -13.95
N ALA A 108 2.12 13.49 -14.07
CA ALA A 108 3.03 12.40 -13.73
C ALA A 108 4.42 12.56 -14.37
N ASP A 109 4.48 12.94 -15.65
CA ASP A 109 5.75 13.15 -16.36
C ASP A 109 6.59 14.29 -15.74
N GLY A 110 5.93 15.35 -15.24
CA GLY A 110 6.58 16.46 -14.56
C GLY A 110 7.03 16.11 -13.13
N ASP A 111 6.34 15.16 -12.51
CA ASP A 111 6.60 14.73 -11.13
C ASP A 111 7.63 13.59 -11.02
N MET A 112 8.21 13.12 -12.13
CA MET A 112 9.14 11.98 -12.14
C MET A 112 10.33 12.14 -11.17
N MET A 113 10.79 13.36 -10.92
CA MET A 113 11.88 13.68 -9.99
C MET A 113 11.39 14.15 -8.61
N SER A 114 10.09 14.02 -8.33
CA SER A 114 9.47 14.47 -7.09
C SER A 114 9.35 13.33 -6.09
N PHE A 115 9.56 13.66 -4.81
CA PHE A 115 9.32 12.74 -3.72
C PHE A 115 8.02 13.13 -3.00
N TYR A 116 7.01 12.26 -3.06
CA TYR A 116 5.72 12.54 -2.43
C TYR A 116 5.73 12.15 -0.95
N MET A 117 5.14 13.00 -0.12
CA MET A 117 5.01 12.76 1.32
C MET A 117 3.63 13.17 1.81
N THR A 118 2.99 12.30 2.55
CA THR A 118 1.79 12.66 3.32
C THR A 118 2.20 13.40 4.60
N ASP A 119 1.25 14.08 5.23
CA ASP A 119 1.46 14.70 6.54
C ASP A 119 1.89 13.66 7.60
N PHE A 120 1.34 12.45 7.54
CA PHE A 120 1.75 11.32 8.38
C PHE A 120 3.23 11.00 8.19
N LEU A 121 3.70 10.89 6.94
CA LEU A 121 5.11 10.62 6.64
C LEU A 121 6.02 11.76 7.11
N CYS A 122 5.63 13.01 6.93
CA CYS A 122 6.37 14.16 7.44
C CYS A 122 6.48 14.12 8.98
N ARG A 123 5.39 13.77 9.68
CA ARG A 123 5.36 13.67 11.15
C ARG A 123 6.17 12.48 11.68
N GLN A 124 6.31 11.42 10.89
CA GLN A 124 7.01 10.19 11.27
C GLN A 124 8.32 10.00 10.49
N PHE A 125 8.88 11.10 9.97
CA PHE A 125 10.02 11.07 9.05
C PHE A 125 11.23 10.30 9.63
N GLU A 126 11.50 10.46 10.92
CA GLU A 126 12.61 9.76 11.56
C GLU A 126 12.40 8.24 11.58
N ALA A 127 11.18 7.79 11.87
CA ALA A 127 10.84 6.37 11.99
C ALA A 127 10.73 5.67 10.63
N PHE A 128 10.27 6.38 9.59
CA PHE A 128 10.04 5.79 8.27
C PHE A 128 11.17 6.05 7.27
N PHE A 129 11.92 7.15 7.37
CA PHE A 129 13.00 7.47 6.43
C PHE A 129 14.38 7.38 7.07
N ILE A 130 14.62 8.17 8.12
CA ILE A 130 15.98 8.29 8.68
C ILE A 130 16.52 6.93 9.15
N LYS A 131 15.80 6.23 10.03
CA LYS A 131 16.26 4.97 10.62
C LYS A 131 16.25 3.80 9.62
N PRO A 132 15.19 3.57 8.83
CA PRO A 132 15.14 2.44 7.90
C PRO A 132 16.14 2.57 6.74
N LEU A 133 16.39 3.79 6.25
CA LEU A 133 17.42 4.04 5.24
C LEU A 133 18.83 4.13 5.84
N GLY A 134 18.96 4.10 7.17
CA GLY A 134 20.25 4.12 7.87
C GLY A 134 20.96 5.47 7.85
N LEU A 135 20.24 6.56 7.58
CA LEU A 135 20.79 7.92 7.51
C LEU A 135 21.25 8.45 8.88
N ASP A 136 20.73 7.86 9.97
CA ASP A 136 21.24 8.08 11.34
C ASP A 136 22.65 7.52 11.53
N ARG A 137 22.97 6.41 10.86
CA ARG A 137 24.26 5.71 10.94
C ARG A 137 25.23 6.16 9.85
N HIS A 138 24.70 6.60 8.71
CA HIS A 138 25.42 7.02 7.51
C HIS A 138 24.98 8.44 7.08
N PRO A 139 25.24 9.48 7.90
CA PRO A 139 24.81 10.85 7.61
C PRO A 139 25.47 11.44 6.36
N GLU A 140 26.56 10.84 5.87
CA GLU A 140 27.18 11.18 4.58
C GLU A 140 26.21 11.04 3.39
N LEU A 141 25.24 10.12 3.47
CA LEU A 141 24.24 9.88 2.41
C LEU A 141 23.17 10.98 2.30
N ILE A 142 23.11 11.93 3.25
CA ILE A 142 22.12 13.02 3.25
C ILE A 142 22.52 14.18 2.33
N LYS A 143 23.82 14.33 2.06
CA LYS A 143 24.36 15.51 1.36
C LYS A 143 24.32 15.42 -0.16
N ASP A 144 24.02 14.25 -0.70
CA ASP A 144 23.87 13.98 -2.13
C ASP A 144 22.40 14.15 -2.55
#